data_AF-A0A972IPA6-F1
#
_entry.id   AF-A0A972IPA6-F1
#
_cell.length_a   1.000
_cell.length_b   1.000
_cell.length_c   1.000
_cell.angle_alpha   90.00
_cell.angle_beta   90.00
_cell.angle_gamma   90.00
#
_symmetry.space_group_name_H-M   'P 1'
#
loop_
_entity.id
_entity.type
_entity.pdbx_description
1 polymer ?
#
loop_
_entity_poly.entity_id
_entity_poly.type
_entity_poly.pdbx_seq_one_letter_code
_entity_poly.pdbx_strand_id
1 'polypeptide(L)'
;GKVKTIKPEGLSGPLAKILEWADEVRKLGIRTNADIPRDAEVARQFGAEGIGLCRTEHMFFESDRIPIVRRMIVARTLKDRQKALDQLEPIQKKDFYGIFKAMRGLPVTIRLIDPPLHEFLPQEHESQLKAAQELGISLEELKTIVEELHEFNPMLGHRGVRLTVTYPEIAVMQTRAIISAAIDLKKEGVDAKPEIMVPLVGMKEELKMLHEIIKREADRLIKEAGIELHYLIGTMIEVPRGAVTADEIAEFAEFFSFGTNDLTQMTYGFSRDDAGKFIKDYLEKGILAFDPFKKLDRDGVGQLVRMATQKGRSVRPNLKIGICGEHGGEPSSIEFCHIVGLNYVSCSPYRVPVARLAAAHAVLKNG
;
A
#
# COMPACT_ATOMS: atom_id res chain seq x y z
N GLY A 1 18.79 30.17 -0.81
CA GLY A 1 18.26 30.58 -2.13
C GLY A 1 17.17 29.62 -2.54
N LYS A 2 15.98 30.10 -2.90
CA LYS A 2 14.94 29.26 -3.51
C LYS A 2 15.29 29.07 -4.98
N VAL A 3 15.89 27.93 -5.32
CA VAL A 3 16.11 27.53 -6.72
C VAL A 3 14.73 27.33 -7.35
N LYS A 4 14.45 27.99 -8.47
CA LYS A 4 13.21 27.77 -9.24
C LYS A 4 13.21 26.30 -9.68
N THR A 5 12.27 25.52 -9.16
CA THR A 5 12.04 24.16 -9.61
C THR A 5 11.47 24.20 -11.03
N ILE A 6 12.21 23.64 -11.98
CA ILE A 6 11.72 23.43 -13.34
C ILE A 6 10.80 22.22 -13.28
N LYS A 7 9.53 22.37 -13.64
CA LYS A 7 8.66 21.21 -13.85
C LYS A 7 9.23 20.42 -15.04
N PRO A 8 9.53 19.12 -14.91
CA PRO A 8 9.95 18.32 -16.06
C PRO A 8 8.86 18.40 -17.15
N GLU A 9 9.26 18.68 -18.40
CA GLU A 9 8.35 18.84 -19.56
C GLU A 9 7.72 17.51 -20.05
N GLY A 10 7.52 16.55 -19.14
CA GLY A 10 7.16 15.18 -19.51
C GLY A 10 8.31 14.44 -20.19
N LEU A 11 7.99 13.26 -20.76
CA LEU A 11 8.94 12.49 -21.55
C LEU A 11 8.87 12.99 -23.00
N SER A 12 9.86 13.76 -23.44
CA SER A 12 9.97 14.23 -24.83
C SER A 12 11.35 13.96 -25.41
N GLY A 13 11.46 14.06 -26.74
CA GLY A 13 12.73 13.94 -27.45
C GLY A 13 13.41 12.55 -27.31
N PRO A 14 14.75 12.49 -27.30
CA PRO A 14 15.50 11.23 -27.29
C PRO A 14 15.16 10.30 -26.12
N LEU A 15 14.86 10.86 -24.94
CA LEU A 15 14.50 10.07 -23.76
C LEU A 15 13.17 9.31 -23.98
N ALA A 16 12.17 9.95 -24.59
CA ALA A 16 10.91 9.30 -24.90
C ALA A 16 11.12 8.10 -25.83
N LYS A 17 12.01 8.23 -26.83
CA LYS A 17 12.31 7.15 -27.77
C LYS A 17 12.99 5.95 -27.12
N ILE A 18 13.94 6.20 -26.21
CA ILE A 18 14.59 5.14 -25.42
C ILE A 18 13.56 4.39 -24.56
N LEU A 19 12.63 5.11 -23.95
CA LEU A 19 11.63 4.50 -23.09
C LEU A 19 10.55 3.74 -23.87
N GLU A 20 10.25 4.15 -25.11
CA GLU A 20 9.43 3.38 -26.05
C GLU A 20 10.09 2.03 -26.37
N TRP A 21 11.38 2.02 -26.72
CA TRP A 21 12.13 0.77 -26.93
C TRP A 21 12.23 -0.08 -25.66
N ALA A 22 12.37 0.55 -24.50
CA ALA A 22 12.36 -0.16 -23.22
C ALA A 22 11.01 -0.87 -22.99
N ASP A 23 9.89 -0.23 -23.35
CA ASP A 23 8.55 -0.81 -23.23
C ASP A 23 8.32 -1.99 -24.20
N GLU A 24 8.90 -1.94 -25.39
CA GLU A 24 8.84 -3.06 -26.36
C GLU A 24 9.54 -4.33 -25.85
N VAL A 25 10.58 -4.16 -25.02
CA VAL A 25 11.44 -5.26 -24.54
C VAL A 25 11.03 -5.77 -23.17
N ARG A 26 10.61 -4.90 -22.25
CA ARG A 26 10.35 -5.29 -20.86
C ARG A 26 9.17 -6.27 -20.77
N LYS A 27 9.29 -7.23 -19.83
CA LYS A 27 8.18 -8.15 -19.48
C LYS A 27 7.44 -7.73 -18.20
N LEU A 28 8.13 -7.06 -17.28
CA LEU A 28 7.50 -6.57 -16.04
C LEU A 28 6.60 -5.38 -16.36
N GLY A 29 5.40 -5.39 -15.79
CA GLY A 29 4.58 -4.20 -15.70
C GLY A 29 5.22 -3.15 -14.79
N ILE A 30 5.04 -1.87 -15.09
CA ILE A 30 5.55 -0.77 -14.25
C ILE A 30 4.37 0.01 -13.70
N ARG A 31 4.13 -0.13 -12.41
CA ARG A 31 3.10 0.62 -11.68
C ARG A 31 3.73 1.70 -10.82
N THR A 32 2.89 2.54 -10.23
CA THR A 32 3.32 3.59 -9.31
C THR A 32 2.78 3.42 -7.91
N ASN A 33 3.50 3.96 -6.93
CA ASN A 33 2.98 4.23 -5.59
C ASN A 33 2.47 5.67 -5.60
N ALA A 34 1.17 5.87 -5.47
CA ALA A 34 0.54 7.19 -5.52
C ALA A 34 -0.75 7.20 -4.70
N ASP A 35 -0.86 8.18 -3.82
CA ASP A 35 -1.91 8.23 -2.80
C ASP A 35 -2.90 9.37 -3.05
N ILE A 36 -2.62 10.24 -4.04
CA ILE A 36 -3.47 11.39 -4.43
C ILE A 36 -3.63 11.48 -5.95
N PRO A 37 -4.72 12.09 -6.46
CA PRO A 37 -5.00 12.16 -7.90
C PRO A 37 -3.90 12.83 -8.73
N ARG A 38 -3.28 13.88 -8.19
CA ARG A 38 -2.19 14.61 -8.86
C ARG A 38 -0.99 13.69 -9.13
N ASP A 39 -0.60 12.89 -8.15
CA ASP A 39 0.57 12.02 -8.27
C ASP A 39 0.27 10.82 -9.18
N ALA A 40 -0.97 10.32 -9.16
CA ALA A 40 -1.44 9.32 -10.11
C ALA A 40 -1.36 9.82 -11.57
N GLU A 41 -1.81 11.04 -11.83
CA GLU A 41 -1.73 11.66 -13.16
C GLU A 41 -0.27 11.86 -13.61
N VAL A 42 0.60 12.37 -12.73
CA VAL A 42 2.04 12.53 -13.02
C VAL A 42 2.70 11.19 -13.33
N ALA A 43 2.43 10.16 -12.52
CA ALA A 43 3.00 8.84 -12.74
C ALA A 43 2.57 8.24 -14.09
N ARG A 44 1.29 8.41 -14.44
CA ARG A 44 0.76 7.96 -15.72
C ARG A 44 1.40 8.69 -16.90
N GLN A 45 1.66 10.00 -16.78
CA GLN A 45 2.40 10.76 -17.79
C GLN A 45 3.84 10.23 -17.98
N PHE A 46 4.42 9.62 -16.95
CA PHE A 46 5.70 8.91 -17.04
C PHE A 46 5.60 7.46 -17.54
N GLY A 47 4.40 6.99 -17.90
CA GLY A 47 4.16 5.65 -18.45
C GLY A 47 3.81 4.59 -17.40
N ALA A 48 3.34 4.96 -16.21
CA ALA A 48 2.85 3.99 -15.24
C ALA A 48 1.56 3.30 -15.75
N GLU A 49 1.51 1.98 -15.63
CA GLU A 49 0.45 1.09 -16.12
C GLU A 49 -0.59 0.75 -15.04
N GLY A 50 -0.63 1.53 -13.96
CA GLY A 50 -1.46 1.27 -12.80
C GLY A 50 -0.86 1.84 -11.52
N ILE A 51 -1.61 1.76 -10.44
CA ILE A 51 -1.11 2.00 -9.08
C ILE A 51 -0.91 0.64 -8.43
N GLY A 52 0.30 0.36 -7.95
CA GLY A 52 0.61 -0.86 -7.19
C GLY A 52 0.53 -0.68 -5.68
N LEU A 53 0.46 0.57 -5.21
CA LEU A 53 0.21 0.91 -3.81
C LEU A 53 -0.37 2.33 -3.68
N CYS A 54 -1.62 2.42 -3.25
CA CYS A 54 -2.27 3.62 -2.73
C CYS A 54 -2.48 3.44 -1.23
N ARG A 55 -1.82 4.26 -0.42
CA ARG A 55 -1.89 4.26 1.04
C ARG A 55 -3.06 5.10 1.52
N THR A 56 -3.96 4.49 2.28
CA THR A 56 -5.16 5.19 2.77
C THR A 56 -4.87 6.04 4.00
N GLU A 57 -3.83 5.72 4.76
CA GLU A 57 -3.41 6.48 5.93
C GLU A 57 -3.04 7.93 5.62
N HIS A 58 -2.43 8.21 4.48
CA HIS A 58 -2.15 9.59 4.05
C HIS A 58 -3.44 10.39 3.83
N MET A 59 -4.53 9.72 3.47
CA MET A 59 -5.86 10.33 3.35
C MET A 59 -6.47 10.64 4.73
N PHE A 60 -5.96 10.09 5.83
CA PHE A 60 -6.48 10.35 7.19
C PHE A 60 -5.80 11.52 7.90
N PHE A 61 -4.57 11.86 7.50
CA PHE A 61 -3.77 12.91 8.14
C PHE A 61 -4.09 14.34 7.69
N GLU A 62 -4.97 14.54 6.70
CA GLU A 62 -5.39 15.89 6.30
C GLU A 62 -6.17 16.59 7.45
N SER A 63 -5.98 17.91 7.56
CA SER A 63 -6.41 18.71 8.72
C SER A 63 -7.91 18.67 9.00
N ASP A 64 -8.74 18.51 7.96
CA ASP A 64 -10.20 18.42 8.06
C ASP A 64 -10.69 17.01 8.44
N ARG A 65 -9.82 16.01 8.36
CA ARG A 65 -10.15 14.59 8.55
C ARG A 65 -9.63 14.04 9.87
N ILE A 66 -8.48 14.53 10.31
CA ILE A 66 -7.85 14.10 11.56
C ILE A 66 -8.80 14.18 12.77
N PRO A 67 -9.71 15.19 12.92
CA PRO A 67 -10.64 15.21 14.04
C PRO A 67 -11.68 14.09 13.96
N ILE A 68 -12.09 13.69 12.75
CA ILE A 68 -13.06 12.61 12.53
C ILE A 68 -12.41 11.26 12.87
N VAL A 69 -11.16 11.06 12.45
CA VAL A 69 -10.38 9.85 12.79
C VAL A 69 -10.18 9.76 14.30
N ARG A 70 -9.84 10.86 14.96
CA ARG A 70 -9.74 10.89 16.43
C ARG A 70 -11.06 10.54 17.12
N ARG A 71 -12.20 11.03 16.62
CA ARG A 71 -13.53 10.63 17.11
C ARG A 71 -13.78 9.13 16.98
N MET A 72 -13.35 8.52 15.87
CA MET A 72 -13.44 7.08 15.67
C MET A 72 -12.58 6.32 16.71
N ILE A 73 -11.37 6.80 16.99
CA ILE A 73 -10.42 6.16 17.92
C ILE A 73 -10.93 6.22 19.37
N VAL A 74 -11.43 7.37 19.82
CA VAL A 74 -11.90 7.53 21.20
C VAL A 74 -13.30 6.94 21.45
N ALA A 75 -13.98 6.47 20.40
CA ALA A 75 -15.31 5.90 20.52
C ALA A 75 -15.32 4.61 21.35
N ARG A 76 -16.06 4.62 22.46
CA ARG A 76 -16.24 3.46 23.37
C ARG A 76 -17.30 2.47 22.91
N THR A 77 -18.14 2.85 21.94
CA THR A 77 -19.19 1.98 21.39
C THR A 77 -19.06 1.84 19.89
N LEU A 78 -19.47 0.68 19.36
CA LEU A 78 -19.56 0.45 17.90
C LEU A 78 -20.44 1.51 17.23
N LYS A 79 -21.53 1.92 17.89
CA LYS A 79 -22.45 2.93 17.35
C LYS A 79 -21.77 4.27 17.14
N ASP A 80 -20.97 4.73 18.10
CA ASP A 80 -20.29 6.02 17.99
C ASP A 80 -19.11 5.96 17.03
N ARG A 81 -18.41 4.81 16.98
CA ARG A 81 -17.38 4.57 15.96
C ARG A 81 -17.97 4.61 14.56
N GLN A 82 -19.13 3.96 14.36
CA GLN A 82 -19.83 3.97 13.08
C GLN A 82 -20.23 5.38 12.64
N LYS A 83 -20.70 6.24 13.55
CA LYS A 83 -21.00 7.65 13.21
C LYS A 83 -19.78 8.41 12.71
N ALA A 84 -18.59 8.16 13.28
CA ALA A 84 -17.35 8.77 12.82
C ALA A 84 -16.93 8.19 11.46
N LEU A 85 -17.06 6.88 11.27
CA LEU A 85 -16.80 6.22 9.98
C LEU A 85 -17.73 6.71 8.86
N ASP A 86 -19.02 6.92 9.15
CA ASP A 86 -20.01 7.45 8.20
C ASP A 86 -19.66 8.88 7.73
N GLN A 87 -18.96 9.66 8.57
CA GLN A 87 -18.43 10.97 8.19
C GLN A 87 -17.16 10.86 7.32
N LEU A 88 -16.32 9.86 7.55
CA LEU A 88 -15.11 9.62 6.76
C LEU A 88 -15.39 9.05 5.37
N GLU A 89 -16.42 8.20 5.24
CA GLU A 89 -16.76 7.51 3.99
C GLU A 89 -16.90 8.44 2.77
N PRO A 90 -17.72 9.51 2.79
CA PRO A 90 -17.87 10.37 1.62
C PRO A 90 -16.57 11.11 1.25
N ILE A 91 -15.71 11.39 2.23
CA ILE A 91 -14.42 12.05 2.02
C ILE A 91 -13.48 11.10 1.29
N GLN A 92 -13.29 9.87 1.81
CA GLN A 92 -12.47 8.86 1.15
C GLN A 92 -13.00 8.47 -0.23
N LYS A 93 -14.34 8.35 -0.38
CA LYS A 93 -14.97 8.09 -1.68
C LYS A 93 -14.55 9.13 -2.72
N LYS A 94 -14.49 10.41 -2.34
CA LYS A 94 -14.06 11.51 -3.22
C LYS A 94 -12.60 11.36 -3.64
N ASP A 95 -11.71 10.97 -2.73
CA ASP A 95 -10.30 10.75 -3.08
C ASP A 95 -10.14 9.58 -4.05
N PHE A 96 -10.78 8.45 -3.75
CA PHE A 96 -10.75 7.28 -4.63
C PHE A 96 -11.34 7.59 -6.01
N TYR A 97 -12.43 8.35 -6.07
CA TYR A 97 -12.99 8.82 -7.33
C TYR A 97 -11.94 9.62 -8.12
N GLY A 98 -11.24 10.56 -7.49
CA GLY A 98 -10.17 11.32 -8.14
C GLY A 98 -9.03 10.44 -8.64
N ILE A 99 -8.61 9.46 -7.85
CA ILE A 99 -7.52 8.53 -8.19
C ILE A 99 -7.91 7.62 -9.36
N PHE A 100 -9.08 6.98 -9.29
CA PHE A 100 -9.58 6.13 -10.39
C PHE A 100 -9.75 6.94 -11.69
N LYS A 101 -10.23 8.18 -11.58
CA LYS A 101 -10.39 9.08 -12.73
C LYS A 101 -9.05 9.43 -13.38
N ALA A 102 -8.00 9.69 -12.60
CA ALA A 102 -6.65 9.93 -13.13
C ALA A 102 -6.09 8.70 -13.87
N MET A 103 -6.39 7.50 -13.35
CA MET A 103 -5.89 6.24 -13.91
C MET A 103 -6.68 5.73 -15.13
N ARG A 104 -7.88 6.27 -15.42
CA ARG A 104 -8.73 5.99 -16.61
C ARG A 104 -8.74 4.51 -17.02
N GLY A 105 -9.14 3.64 -16.10
CA GLY A 105 -9.30 2.20 -16.33
C GLY A 105 -8.03 1.37 -16.26
N LEU A 106 -6.90 1.97 -15.89
CA LEU A 106 -5.75 1.23 -15.38
C LEU A 106 -6.03 0.73 -13.95
N PRO A 107 -5.47 -0.43 -13.55
CA PRO A 107 -5.76 -1.04 -12.27
C PRO A 107 -5.11 -0.28 -11.11
N VAL A 108 -5.84 -0.15 -10.00
CA VAL A 108 -5.42 0.64 -8.83
C VAL A 108 -5.49 -0.22 -7.57
N THR A 109 -4.32 -0.53 -7.01
CA THR A 109 -4.18 -1.28 -5.75
C THR A 109 -4.24 -0.34 -4.56
N ILE A 110 -5.26 -0.50 -3.72
CA ILE A 110 -5.53 0.30 -2.52
C ILE A 110 -5.24 -0.56 -1.30
N ARG A 111 -4.31 -0.11 -0.47
CA ARG A 111 -4.01 -0.76 0.82
C ARG A 111 -4.96 -0.22 1.87
N LEU A 112 -5.65 -1.14 2.55
CA LEU A 112 -6.45 -0.78 3.73
C LEU A 112 -5.57 -0.16 4.81
N ILE A 113 -6.20 0.43 5.83
CA ILE A 113 -5.51 1.12 6.92
C ILE A 113 -4.39 0.23 7.50
N ASP A 114 -3.21 0.83 7.63
CA ASP A 114 -2.02 0.13 8.07
C ASP A 114 -1.45 0.61 9.40
N PRO A 115 -1.33 1.93 9.72
CA PRO A 115 -0.69 2.36 10.96
C PRO A 115 -1.52 2.04 12.21
N PRO A 116 -0.86 1.89 13.38
CA PRO A 116 -1.54 1.77 14.66
C PRO A 116 -2.27 3.07 15.02
N LEU A 117 -3.32 2.96 15.84
CA LEU A 117 -4.21 4.09 16.11
C LEU A 117 -3.54 5.25 16.86
N HIS A 118 -2.49 4.98 17.66
CA HIS A 118 -1.79 6.02 18.41
C HIS A 118 -1.09 7.05 17.51
N GLU A 119 -0.75 6.72 16.26
CA GLU A 119 -0.14 7.66 15.32
C GLU A 119 -1.08 8.83 14.95
N PHE A 120 -2.40 8.66 15.11
CA PHE A 120 -3.38 9.72 14.86
C PHE A 120 -3.68 10.60 16.08
N LEU A 121 -3.19 10.19 17.26
CA LEU A 121 -3.39 10.91 18.51
C LEU A 121 -2.24 11.88 18.78
N PRO A 122 -2.54 13.08 19.34
CA PRO A 122 -1.50 14.04 19.69
C PRO A 122 -0.67 13.56 20.88
N GLN A 123 0.66 13.74 20.78
CA GLN A 123 1.60 13.39 21.84
C GLN A 123 1.85 14.56 22.80
N GLU A 124 1.92 15.78 22.26
CA GLU A 124 2.22 16.99 23.04
C GLU A 124 1.04 17.44 23.89
N HIS A 125 1.30 17.87 25.13
CA HIS A 125 0.28 18.27 26.10
C HIS A 125 -0.67 19.36 25.56
N GLU A 126 -0.13 20.41 24.93
CA GLU A 126 -0.94 21.47 24.33
C GLU A 126 -1.84 20.97 23.20
N SER A 127 -1.35 19.99 22.42
CA SER A 127 -2.12 19.40 21.32
C SER A 127 -3.20 18.45 21.84
N GLN A 128 -2.93 17.74 22.95
CA GLN A 128 -3.92 16.93 23.66
C GLN A 128 -5.04 17.79 24.23
N LEU A 129 -4.72 18.95 24.83
CA LEU A 129 -5.72 19.90 25.33
C LEU A 129 -6.70 20.34 24.23
N LYS A 130 -6.18 20.72 23.07
CA LYS A 130 -6.99 21.11 21.90
C LYS A 130 -7.86 19.94 21.40
N ALA A 131 -7.25 18.76 21.25
CA ALA A 131 -7.98 17.58 20.80
C ALA A 131 -9.09 17.17 21.78
N ALA A 132 -8.85 17.22 23.09
CA ALA A 132 -9.87 16.90 24.09
C ALA A 132 -11.09 17.83 23.97
N GLN A 133 -10.84 19.14 23.78
CA GLN A 133 -11.90 20.13 23.54
C GLN A 133 -12.69 19.85 22.25
N GLU A 134 -12.00 19.57 21.14
CA GLU A 134 -12.62 19.24 19.85
C GLU A 134 -13.44 17.95 19.89
N LEU A 135 -13.01 16.97 20.68
CA LEU A 135 -13.65 15.67 20.85
C LEU A 135 -14.78 15.70 21.90
N GLY A 136 -14.85 16.74 22.72
CA GLY A 136 -15.82 16.85 23.81
C GLY A 136 -15.58 15.86 24.95
N ILE A 137 -14.33 15.45 25.18
CA ILE A 137 -13.92 14.55 26.27
C ILE A 137 -12.98 15.26 27.24
N SER A 138 -12.80 14.71 28.43
CA SER A 138 -11.83 15.27 29.38
C SER A 138 -10.38 15.03 28.91
N LEU A 139 -9.46 15.93 29.29
CA LEU A 139 -8.04 15.74 28.99
C LEU A 139 -7.51 14.43 29.58
N GLU A 140 -7.95 14.07 30.79
CA GLU A 140 -7.48 12.85 31.45
C GLU A 140 -8.01 11.60 30.78
N GLU A 141 -9.25 11.62 30.29
CA GLU A 141 -9.78 10.54 29.45
C GLU A 141 -8.95 10.39 28.16
N LEU A 142 -8.60 11.49 27.49
CA LEU A 142 -7.75 11.43 26.31
C LEU A 142 -6.36 10.88 26.63
N LYS A 143 -5.73 11.30 27.73
CA LYS A 143 -4.42 10.77 28.15
C LYS A 143 -4.49 9.28 28.47
N THR A 144 -5.55 8.82 29.13
CA THR A 144 -5.75 7.39 29.37
C THR A 144 -5.84 6.62 28.06
N ILE A 145 -6.58 7.12 27.06
CA ILE A 145 -6.66 6.47 25.74
C ILE A 145 -5.31 6.45 25.02
N VAL A 146 -4.55 7.55 25.08
CA VAL A 146 -3.21 7.63 24.48
C VAL A 146 -2.28 6.61 25.13
N GLU A 147 -2.31 6.47 26.45
CA GLU A 147 -1.52 5.49 27.18
C GLU A 147 -1.97 4.04 26.89
N GLU A 148 -3.28 3.79 26.81
CA GLU A 148 -3.85 2.48 26.44
C GLU A 148 -3.42 2.02 25.04
N LEU A 149 -3.28 2.97 24.10
CA LEU A 149 -2.88 2.70 22.72
C LEU A 149 -1.36 2.79 22.52
N HIS A 150 -0.60 3.17 23.54
CA HIS A 150 0.85 3.23 23.47
C HIS A 150 1.43 1.81 23.33
N GLU A 151 2.37 1.66 22.41
CA GLU A 151 3.03 0.38 22.16
C GLU A 151 4.55 0.55 22.23
N PHE A 152 5.22 -0.41 22.86
CA PHE A 152 6.69 -0.43 22.93
C PHE A 152 7.35 -0.53 21.55
N ASN A 153 6.74 -1.29 20.62
CA ASN A 153 7.24 -1.50 19.26
C ASN A 153 6.10 -1.36 18.25
N PRO A 154 5.71 -0.11 17.89
CA PRO A 154 4.56 0.17 17.01
C PRO A 154 4.60 -0.57 15.65
N MET A 155 5.80 -0.78 15.11
CA MET A 155 5.98 -1.51 13.84
C MET A 155 5.44 -2.95 13.89
N LEU A 156 5.45 -3.59 15.07
CA LEU A 156 4.98 -4.97 15.28
C LEU A 156 3.67 -5.03 16.06
N GLY A 157 3.00 -3.90 16.27
CA GLY A 157 1.85 -3.76 17.16
C GLY A 157 0.47 -4.05 16.55
N HIS A 158 -0.55 -3.40 17.11
CA HIS A 158 -1.96 -3.51 16.77
C HIS A 158 -2.31 -2.62 15.58
N ARG A 159 -1.94 -3.11 14.40
CA ARG A 159 -2.01 -2.37 13.14
C ARG A 159 -2.38 -3.30 11.96
N GLY A 160 -2.56 -2.74 10.77
CA GLY A 160 -2.88 -3.51 9.55
C GLY A 160 -4.06 -4.48 9.69
N VAL A 161 -3.90 -5.74 9.24
CA VAL A 161 -4.96 -6.76 9.36
C VAL A 161 -5.43 -6.96 10.80
N ARG A 162 -4.54 -6.85 11.80
CA ARG A 162 -4.89 -7.07 13.21
C ARG A 162 -5.88 -6.01 13.70
N LEU A 163 -5.70 -4.77 13.24
CA LEU A 163 -6.61 -3.67 13.53
C LEU A 163 -7.98 -3.90 12.91
N THR A 164 -8.02 -4.38 11.67
CA THR A 164 -9.28 -4.64 10.96
C THR A 164 -9.95 -5.96 11.35
N VAL A 165 -9.23 -6.87 12.01
CA VAL A 165 -9.83 -8.02 12.70
C VAL A 165 -10.58 -7.57 13.96
N THR A 166 -10.00 -6.67 14.76
CA THR A 166 -10.65 -6.16 15.98
C THR A 166 -11.74 -5.12 15.71
N TYR A 167 -11.59 -4.35 14.65
CA TYR A 167 -12.50 -3.28 14.24
C TYR A 167 -12.91 -3.45 12.76
N PRO A 168 -13.65 -4.51 12.42
CA PRO A 168 -14.02 -4.85 11.04
C PRO A 168 -14.81 -3.77 10.30
N GLU A 169 -15.55 -2.93 11.02
CA GLU A 169 -16.27 -1.77 10.49
C GLU A 169 -15.36 -0.78 9.76
N ILE A 170 -14.06 -0.71 10.09
CA ILE A 170 -13.10 0.12 9.36
C ILE A 170 -12.90 -0.43 7.94
N ALA A 171 -12.68 -1.75 7.80
CA ALA A 171 -12.55 -2.40 6.50
C ALA A 171 -13.85 -2.32 5.69
N VAL A 172 -15.02 -2.42 6.34
CA VAL A 172 -16.33 -2.23 5.70
C VAL A 172 -16.45 -0.82 5.14
N MET A 173 -16.15 0.21 5.93
CA MET A 173 -16.22 1.60 5.47
C MET A 173 -15.26 1.88 4.32
N GLN A 174 -14.00 1.41 4.40
CA GLN A 174 -13.05 1.58 3.30
C GLN A 174 -13.51 0.85 2.03
N THR A 175 -14.03 -0.37 2.16
CA THR A 175 -14.61 -1.11 1.02
C THR A 175 -15.76 -0.34 0.39
N ARG A 176 -16.67 0.21 1.20
CA ARG A 176 -17.78 1.05 0.71
C ARG A 176 -17.29 2.25 -0.06
N ALA A 177 -16.31 2.98 0.47
CA ALA A 177 -15.73 4.15 -0.18
C ALA A 177 -15.08 3.79 -1.54
N ILE A 178 -14.28 2.73 -1.58
CA ILE A 178 -13.59 2.24 -2.78
C ILE A 178 -14.58 1.84 -3.87
N ILE A 179 -15.52 0.95 -3.52
CA ILE A 179 -16.45 0.36 -4.49
C ILE A 179 -17.47 1.41 -4.95
N SER A 180 -17.96 2.27 -4.06
CA SER A 180 -18.87 3.35 -4.44
C SER A 180 -18.23 4.36 -5.40
N ALA A 181 -16.94 4.67 -5.22
CA ALA A 181 -16.21 5.55 -6.14
C ALA A 181 -16.06 4.92 -7.53
N ALA A 182 -15.76 3.61 -7.59
CA ALA A 182 -15.69 2.87 -8.83
C ALA A 182 -17.05 2.75 -9.54
N ILE A 183 -18.14 2.54 -8.78
CA ILE A 183 -19.51 2.53 -9.30
C ILE A 183 -19.88 3.88 -9.94
N ASP A 184 -19.58 4.99 -9.27
CA ASP A 184 -19.86 6.34 -9.80
C ASP A 184 -19.16 6.57 -11.14
N LEU A 185 -17.86 6.20 -11.22
CA LEU A 185 -17.10 6.32 -12.47
C LEU A 185 -17.58 5.38 -13.58
N LYS A 186 -18.03 4.17 -13.23
CA LYS A 186 -18.60 3.25 -14.21
C LYS A 186 -19.84 3.84 -14.86
N LYS A 187 -20.69 4.53 -14.10
CA LYS A 187 -21.86 5.26 -14.62
C LYS A 187 -21.47 6.45 -15.52
N GLU A 188 -20.28 7.02 -15.33
CA GLU A 188 -19.69 8.04 -16.20
C GLU A 188 -18.93 7.45 -17.41
N GLY A 189 -18.94 6.13 -17.60
CA GLY A 189 -18.27 5.46 -18.71
C GLY A 189 -16.78 5.15 -18.50
N VAL A 190 -16.26 5.32 -17.27
CA VAL A 190 -14.89 4.95 -16.91
C VAL A 190 -14.89 3.60 -16.19
N ASP A 191 -14.27 2.58 -16.79
CA ASP A 191 -14.16 1.25 -16.20
C ASP A 191 -13.05 1.17 -15.15
N ALA A 192 -13.32 1.65 -13.94
CA ALA A 192 -12.38 1.57 -12.82
C ALA A 192 -12.08 0.12 -12.43
N LYS A 193 -10.81 -0.20 -12.17
CA LYS A 193 -10.32 -1.55 -11.82
C LYS A 193 -9.71 -1.57 -10.40
N PRO A 194 -10.55 -1.55 -9.35
CA PRO A 194 -10.09 -1.59 -7.97
C PRO A 194 -9.45 -2.92 -7.59
N GLU A 195 -8.32 -2.86 -6.88
CA GLU A 195 -7.67 -4.00 -6.23
C GLU A 195 -7.52 -3.69 -4.74
N ILE A 196 -8.25 -4.38 -3.87
CA ILE A 196 -8.28 -4.13 -2.42
C ILE A 196 -7.23 -5.03 -1.76
N MET A 197 -6.27 -4.42 -1.06
CA MET A 197 -5.13 -5.11 -0.47
C MET A 197 -5.15 -5.04 1.05
N VAL A 198 -5.11 -6.20 1.69
CA VAL A 198 -5.02 -6.33 3.16
C VAL A 198 -3.54 -6.35 3.60
N PRO A 199 -3.08 -5.40 4.44
CA PRO A 199 -1.70 -5.32 4.92
C PRO A 199 -1.40 -6.27 6.09
N LEU A 200 -0.13 -6.58 6.31
CA LEU A 200 0.44 -7.30 7.47
C LEU A 200 -0.14 -8.69 7.73
N VAL A 201 -0.63 -9.37 6.69
CA VAL A 201 -1.14 -10.74 6.81
C VAL A 201 0.01 -11.71 7.07
N GLY A 202 -0.12 -12.47 8.17
CA GLY A 202 0.78 -13.57 8.52
C GLY A 202 0.12 -14.93 8.49
N MET A 203 -1.22 -15.01 8.48
CA MET A 203 -1.99 -16.25 8.54
C MET A 203 -3.16 -16.27 7.54
N LYS A 204 -3.52 -17.47 7.07
CA LYS A 204 -4.66 -17.68 6.17
C LYS A 204 -5.97 -17.22 6.78
N GLU A 205 -6.17 -17.47 8.07
CA GLU A 205 -7.40 -17.16 8.80
C GLU A 205 -7.64 -15.64 8.89
N GLU A 206 -6.56 -14.85 9.04
CA GLU A 206 -6.62 -13.38 9.03
C GLU A 206 -7.15 -12.89 7.68
N LEU A 207 -6.56 -13.36 6.57
CA LEU A 207 -7.00 -12.96 5.24
C LEU A 207 -8.39 -13.48 4.91
N LYS A 208 -8.72 -14.73 5.28
CA LYS A 208 -10.03 -15.33 5.03
C LYS A 208 -11.15 -14.49 5.63
N MET A 209 -11.03 -14.14 6.91
CA MET A 209 -12.04 -13.32 7.61
C MET A 209 -12.27 -12.00 6.88
N LEU A 210 -11.18 -11.30 6.53
CA LEU A 210 -11.27 -10.00 5.86
C LEU A 210 -11.76 -10.13 4.41
N HIS A 211 -11.34 -11.16 3.69
CA HIS A 211 -11.83 -11.46 2.35
C HIS A 211 -13.34 -11.61 2.35
N GLU A 212 -13.91 -12.40 3.26
CA GLU A 212 -15.37 -12.61 3.36
C GLU A 212 -16.12 -11.30 3.67
N ILE A 213 -15.58 -10.46 4.55
CA ILE A 213 -16.16 -9.15 4.89
C ILE A 213 -16.13 -8.20 3.68
N ILE A 214 -14.96 -8.04 3.06
CA ILE A 214 -14.77 -7.16 1.89
C ILE A 214 -15.63 -7.64 0.73
N LYS A 215 -15.61 -8.94 0.44
CA LYS A 215 -16.37 -9.54 -0.66
C LYS A 215 -17.87 -9.33 -0.49
N ARG A 216 -18.41 -9.64 0.69
CA ARG A 216 -19.84 -9.46 0.98
C ARG A 216 -20.27 -8.02 0.77
N GLU A 217 -19.48 -7.06 1.24
CA GLU A 217 -19.85 -5.64 1.12
C GLU A 217 -19.71 -5.11 -0.31
N ALA A 218 -18.63 -5.47 -1.01
CA ALA A 218 -18.43 -5.10 -2.40
C ALA A 218 -19.52 -5.68 -3.32
N ASP A 219 -19.79 -6.98 -3.21
CA ASP A 219 -20.83 -7.65 -4.01
C ASP A 219 -22.22 -7.06 -3.74
N ARG A 220 -22.53 -6.71 -2.48
CA ARG A 220 -23.79 -6.07 -2.11
C ARG A 220 -23.97 -4.73 -2.84
N LEU A 221 -22.96 -3.86 -2.79
CA LEU A 221 -23.00 -2.55 -3.44
C LEU A 221 -23.09 -2.64 -4.96
N ILE A 222 -22.32 -3.56 -5.56
CA ILE A 222 -22.32 -3.78 -7.02
C ILE A 222 -23.70 -4.27 -7.48
N LYS A 223 -24.28 -5.23 -6.74
CA LYS A 223 -25.63 -5.75 -7.01
C LYS A 223 -26.71 -4.67 -6.86
N GLU A 224 -26.66 -3.86 -5.80
CA GLU A 224 -27.60 -2.74 -5.59
C GLU A 224 -27.50 -1.68 -6.67
N ALA A 225 -26.30 -1.42 -7.19
CA ALA A 225 -26.08 -0.48 -8.29
C ALA A 225 -26.54 -1.04 -9.65
N GLY A 226 -26.75 -2.35 -9.79
CA GLY A 226 -27.21 -2.99 -11.02
C GLY A 226 -26.21 -2.91 -12.17
N ILE A 227 -24.90 -2.86 -11.86
CA ILE A 227 -23.82 -2.75 -12.87
C ILE A 227 -22.83 -3.91 -12.76
N GLU A 228 -22.12 -4.19 -13.84
CA GLU A 228 -20.97 -5.08 -13.84
C GLU A 228 -19.70 -4.29 -13.49
N LEU A 229 -19.10 -4.61 -12.33
CA LEU A 229 -17.85 -4.03 -11.87
C LEU A 229 -16.95 -5.15 -11.36
N HIS A 230 -15.77 -5.31 -11.95
CA HIS A 230 -14.77 -6.26 -11.48
C HIS A 230 -13.84 -5.59 -10.48
N TYR A 231 -13.52 -6.30 -9.41
CA TYR A 231 -12.54 -5.91 -8.40
C TYR A 231 -11.75 -7.14 -7.97
N LEU A 232 -10.55 -6.93 -7.44
CA LEU A 232 -9.74 -8.01 -6.87
C LEU A 232 -9.55 -7.82 -5.37
N ILE A 233 -9.44 -8.93 -4.63
CA ILE A 233 -9.00 -8.95 -3.23
C ILE A 233 -7.66 -9.68 -3.15
N GLY A 234 -6.67 -9.03 -2.56
CA GLY A 234 -5.34 -9.60 -2.37
C GLY A 234 -4.71 -9.15 -1.07
N THR A 235 -3.42 -9.43 -0.93
CA THR A 235 -2.71 -9.14 0.32
C THR A 235 -1.28 -8.68 0.07
N MET A 236 -0.76 -7.93 1.05
CA MET A 236 0.65 -7.63 1.11
C MET A 236 1.40 -8.80 1.76
N ILE A 237 2.44 -9.30 1.09
CA ILE A 237 3.37 -10.28 1.65
C ILE A 237 4.55 -9.51 2.23
N GLU A 238 4.46 -9.24 3.53
CA GLU A 238 5.44 -8.42 4.26
C GLU A 238 5.79 -8.95 5.65
N VAL A 239 5.10 -10.01 6.09
CA VAL A 239 5.44 -10.78 7.29
C VAL A 239 6.14 -12.07 6.86
N PRO A 240 7.30 -12.44 7.42
CA PRO A 240 8.02 -13.67 7.05
C PRO A 240 7.16 -14.93 7.12
N ARG A 241 6.28 -15.04 8.15
CA ARG A 241 5.32 -16.15 8.25
C ARG A 241 4.41 -16.23 7.03
N GLY A 242 3.88 -15.09 6.57
CA GLY A 242 3.03 -15.04 5.38
C GLY A 242 3.75 -15.46 4.10
N ALA A 243 5.05 -15.17 3.98
CA ALA A 243 5.86 -15.68 2.87
C ALA A 243 6.08 -17.21 2.95
N VAL A 244 6.31 -17.73 4.16
CA VAL A 244 6.51 -19.17 4.41
C VAL A 244 5.23 -19.97 4.16
N THR A 245 4.05 -19.44 4.48
CA THR A 245 2.75 -20.10 4.28
C THR A 245 1.96 -19.51 3.11
N ALA A 246 2.65 -19.03 2.07
CA ALA A 246 2.02 -18.30 0.97
C ALA A 246 1.07 -19.14 0.12
N ASP A 247 1.25 -20.46 0.10
CA ASP A 247 0.33 -21.43 -0.50
C ASP A 247 -1.06 -21.37 0.15
N GLU A 248 -1.11 -21.38 1.48
CA GLU A 248 -2.35 -21.28 2.25
C GLU A 248 -3.04 -19.92 2.05
N ILE A 249 -2.26 -18.84 1.98
CA ILE A 249 -2.77 -17.48 1.77
C ILE A 249 -3.34 -17.33 0.34
N ALA A 250 -2.74 -17.97 -0.66
CA ALA A 250 -3.15 -17.87 -2.07
C ALA A 250 -4.53 -18.48 -2.37
N GLU A 251 -5.09 -19.29 -1.45
CA GLU A 251 -6.47 -19.75 -1.54
C GLU A 251 -7.47 -18.58 -1.55
N PHE A 252 -7.20 -17.50 -0.79
CA PHE A 252 -8.06 -16.33 -0.67
C PHE A 252 -7.53 -15.07 -1.35
N ALA A 253 -6.22 -15.01 -1.64
CA ALA A 253 -5.62 -13.89 -2.35
C ALA A 253 -5.65 -14.10 -3.87
N GLU A 254 -6.14 -13.10 -4.60
CA GLU A 254 -6.10 -13.07 -6.07
C GLU A 254 -4.84 -12.38 -6.59
N PHE A 255 -4.15 -11.64 -5.72
CA PHE A 255 -2.83 -11.08 -5.98
C PHE A 255 -2.00 -10.96 -4.70
N PHE A 256 -0.68 -10.97 -4.85
CA PHE A 256 0.30 -10.59 -3.84
C PHE A 256 0.99 -9.29 -4.22
N SER A 257 1.25 -8.45 -3.22
CA SER A 257 2.23 -7.36 -3.34
C SER A 257 3.29 -7.52 -2.25
N PHE A 258 4.56 -7.63 -2.61
CA PHE A 258 5.61 -7.68 -1.61
C PHE A 258 5.85 -6.29 -1.00
N GLY A 259 5.54 -6.15 0.29
CA GLY A 259 5.92 -5.01 1.12
C GLY A 259 7.34 -5.20 1.63
N THR A 260 8.30 -5.05 0.72
CA THR A 260 9.70 -5.43 1.02
C THR A 260 10.39 -4.55 2.06
N ASN A 261 9.85 -3.36 2.37
CA ASN A 261 10.37 -2.56 3.47
C ASN A 261 10.16 -3.30 4.80
N ASP A 262 8.91 -3.64 5.14
CA ASP A 262 8.57 -4.38 6.36
C ASP A 262 9.11 -5.81 6.33
N LEU A 263 9.12 -6.47 5.16
CA LEU A 263 9.73 -7.80 5.04
C LEU A 263 11.23 -7.76 5.35
N THR A 264 11.96 -6.75 4.87
CA THR A 264 13.37 -6.55 5.22
C THR A 264 13.52 -6.29 6.72
N GLN A 265 12.69 -5.42 7.31
CA GLN A 265 12.73 -5.14 8.75
C GLN A 265 12.60 -6.41 9.58
N MET A 266 11.60 -7.24 9.30
CA MET A 266 11.34 -8.47 10.05
C MET A 266 12.36 -9.58 9.76
N THR A 267 12.92 -9.64 8.55
CA THR A 267 13.92 -10.65 8.18
C THR A 267 15.28 -10.36 8.81
N TYR A 268 15.71 -9.09 8.80
CA TYR A 268 16.96 -8.68 9.43
C TYR A 268 16.84 -8.44 10.95
N GLY A 269 15.62 -8.22 11.45
CA GLY A 269 15.42 -7.69 12.80
C GLY A 269 15.85 -6.22 12.94
N PHE A 270 15.79 -5.45 11.84
CA PHE A 270 16.21 -4.05 11.81
C PHE A 270 14.97 -3.14 11.84
N SER A 271 14.87 -2.30 12.88
CA SER A 271 13.94 -1.16 12.85
C SER A 271 14.45 -0.14 11.84
N ARG A 272 13.64 0.20 10.83
CA ARG A 272 14.04 1.15 9.78
C ARG A 272 14.37 2.52 10.36
N ASP A 273 13.63 2.96 11.38
CA ASP A 273 13.80 4.26 12.01
C ASP A 273 15.06 4.33 12.88
N ASP A 274 15.55 3.19 13.36
CA ASP A 274 16.73 3.10 14.23
C ASP A 274 18.00 2.64 13.51
N ALA A 275 17.87 1.95 12.38
CA ALA A 275 19.00 1.30 11.72
C ALA A 275 20.05 2.30 11.21
N GLY A 276 19.66 3.56 10.98
CA GLY A 276 20.60 4.64 10.64
C GLY A 276 21.72 4.84 11.68
N LYS A 277 21.53 4.41 12.93
CA LYS A 277 22.52 4.50 14.02
C LYS A 277 23.72 3.55 13.81
N PHE A 278 23.57 2.45 13.07
CA PHE A 278 24.62 1.43 12.92
C PHE A 278 24.87 0.95 11.49
N ILE A 279 23.95 1.19 10.53
CA ILE A 279 24.11 0.74 9.12
C ILE A 279 25.43 1.25 8.53
N LYS A 280 25.82 2.50 8.82
CA LYS A 280 27.07 3.07 8.32
C LYS A 280 28.29 2.26 8.77
N ASP A 281 28.37 1.93 10.06
CA ASP A 281 29.47 1.13 10.61
C ASP A 281 29.50 -0.29 10.02
N TYR A 282 28.34 -0.88 9.76
CA TYR A 282 28.25 -2.20 9.12
C TYR A 282 28.78 -2.18 7.68
N LEU A 283 28.50 -1.11 6.92
CA LEU A 283 29.03 -0.91 5.58
C LEU A 283 30.54 -0.67 5.59
N GLU A 284 31.03 0.20 6.48
CA GLU A 284 32.46 0.52 6.59
C GLU A 284 33.30 -0.69 7.03
N LYS A 285 32.73 -1.58 7.86
CA LYS A 285 33.36 -2.83 8.29
C LYS A 285 33.18 -3.99 7.30
N GLY A 286 32.46 -3.78 6.19
CA GLY A 286 32.19 -4.81 5.19
C GLY A 286 31.27 -5.94 5.68
N ILE A 287 30.54 -5.75 6.78
CA ILE A 287 29.53 -6.70 7.27
C ILE A 287 28.32 -6.69 6.33
N LEU A 288 27.92 -5.49 5.88
CA LEU A 288 26.94 -5.31 4.81
C LEU A 288 27.65 -4.83 3.55
N ALA A 289 27.32 -5.42 2.41
CA ALA A 289 27.78 -4.94 1.11
C ALA A 289 26.99 -3.72 0.62
N PHE A 290 25.75 -3.54 1.10
CA PHE A 290 24.85 -2.46 0.75
C PHE A 290 23.78 -2.29 1.84
N ASP A 291 23.10 -1.14 1.83
CA ASP A 291 21.96 -0.86 2.70
C ASP A 291 20.73 -1.68 2.23
N PRO A 292 20.24 -2.64 3.05
CA PRO A 292 19.18 -3.58 2.64
C PRO A 292 17.80 -2.92 2.51
N PHE A 293 17.64 -1.65 2.93
CA PHE A 293 16.42 -0.88 2.70
C PHE A 293 16.42 -0.12 1.37
N LYS A 294 17.59 0.05 0.75
CA LYS A 294 17.74 0.72 -0.55
C LYS A 294 17.82 -0.28 -1.69
N LYS A 295 18.50 -1.40 -1.46
CA LYS A 295 18.69 -2.48 -2.42
C LYS A 295 18.25 -3.79 -1.79
N LEU A 296 17.42 -4.54 -2.51
CA LEU A 296 16.87 -5.80 -2.03
C LEU A 296 18.01 -6.80 -1.78
N ASP A 297 18.06 -7.31 -0.56
CA ASP A 297 18.86 -8.49 -0.22
C ASP A 297 18.31 -9.71 -0.96
N ARG A 298 19.07 -10.21 -1.94
CA ARG A 298 18.66 -11.34 -2.78
C ARG A 298 18.77 -12.69 -2.06
N ASP A 299 19.63 -12.78 -1.04
CA ASP A 299 20.06 -14.05 -0.44
C ASP A 299 19.31 -14.37 0.87
N GLY A 300 18.82 -13.36 1.59
CA GLY A 300 17.89 -13.53 2.71
C GLY A 300 16.46 -13.16 2.31
N VAL A 301 16.16 -11.87 2.20
CA VAL A 301 14.79 -11.37 1.90
C VAL A 301 14.29 -11.93 0.55
N GLY A 302 15.17 -12.00 -0.44
CA GLY A 302 14.88 -12.57 -1.75
C GLY A 302 14.48 -14.05 -1.71
N GLN A 303 14.97 -14.84 -0.74
CA GLN A 303 14.53 -16.23 -0.59
C GLN A 303 13.06 -16.31 -0.16
N LEU A 304 12.62 -15.42 0.73
CA LEU A 304 11.21 -15.32 1.11
C LEU A 304 10.35 -14.90 -0.09
N VAL A 305 10.82 -13.94 -0.89
CA VAL A 305 10.14 -13.51 -2.12
C VAL A 305 10.00 -14.67 -3.13
N ARG A 306 11.09 -15.43 -3.37
CA ARG A 306 11.07 -16.61 -4.25
C ARG A 306 10.11 -17.68 -3.74
N MET A 307 10.22 -18.03 -2.47
CA MET A 307 9.40 -19.06 -1.83
C MET A 307 7.91 -18.70 -1.91
N ALA A 308 7.55 -17.47 -1.54
CA ALA A 308 6.17 -17.02 -1.56
C ALA A 308 5.59 -16.98 -2.98
N THR A 309 6.41 -16.57 -3.97
CA THR A 309 6.01 -16.57 -5.38
C THR A 309 5.71 -17.98 -5.88
N GLN A 310 6.59 -18.95 -5.59
CA GLN A 310 6.44 -20.34 -6.01
C GLN A 310 5.25 -21.01 -5.32
N LYS A 311 5.14 -20.87 -4.00
CA LYS A 311 4.04 -21.42 -3.20
C LYS A 311 2.69 -20.81 -3.54
N GLY A 312 2.62 -19.50 -3.73
CA GLY A 312 1.37 -18.86 -4.14
C GLY A 312 0.90 -19.34 -5.51
N ARG A 313 1.82 -19.49 -6.47
CA ARG A 313 1.50 -19.97 -7.82
C ARG A 313 1.24 -21.48 -7.92
N SER A 314 1.71 -22.30 -6.97
CA SER A 314 1.35 -23.72 -6.95
C SER A 314 -0.13 -23.93 -6.62
N VAL A 315 -0.75 -23.01 -5.87
CA VAL A 315 -2.19 -23.02 -5.55
C VAL A 315 -3.00 -22.24 -6.60
N ARG A 316 -2.51 -21.07 -7.01
CA ARG A 316 -3.17 -20.23 -8.03
C ARG A 316 -2.18 -19.92 -9.17
N PRO A 317 -2.16 -20.70 -10.27
CA PRO A 317 -1.18 -20.53 -11.34
C PRO A 317 -1.13 -19.12 -11.96
N ASN A 318 -2.28 -18.46 -12.04
CA ASN A 318 -2.42 -17.09 -12.57
C ASN A 318 -2.36 -16.02 -11.46
N LEU A 319 -1.85 -16.33 -10.27
CA LEU A 319 -1.70 -15.37 -9.17
C LEU A 319 -0.84 -14.20 -9.66
N LYS A 320 -1.42 -13.01 -9.63
CA LYS A 320 -0.73 -11.78 -9.95
C LYS A 320 0.17 -11.39 -8.78
N ILE A 321 1.44 -11.17 -9.02
CA ILE A 321 2.43 -10.90 -7.97
C ILE A 321 3.22 -9.66 -8.34
N GLY A 322 3.24 -8.66 -7.47
CA GLY A 322 4.08 -7.49 -7.63
C GLY A 322 4.90 -7.19 -6.39
N ILE A 323 5.68 -6.12 -6.48
CA ILE A 323 6.44 -5.55 -5.36
C ILE A 323 6.14 -4.05 -5.28
N CYS A 324 6.00 -3.54 -4.07
CA CYS A 324 5.88 -2.11 -3.83
C CYS A 324 6.90 -1.64 -2.79
N GLY A 325 7.33 -0.39 -2.90
CA GLY A 325 8.25 0.25 -1.96
C GLY A 325 9.47 0.80 -2.65
N GLU A 326 10.56 0.96 -1.90
CA GLU A 326 11.79 1.59 -2.39
C GLU A 326 12.53 0.69 -3.38
N HIS A 327 12.53 -0.62 -3.12
CA HIS A 327 13.12 -1.64 -3.98
C HIS A 327 12.45 -1.70 -5.37
N GLY A 328 11.16 -1.36 -5.47
CA GLY A 328 10.43 -1.37 -6.75
C GLY A 328 10.94 -0.37 -7.79
N GLY A 329 11.81 0.57 -7.39
CA GLY A 329 12.47 1.51 -8.31
C GLY A 329 13.98 1.34 -8.40
N GLU A 330 14.58 0.35 -7.72
CA GLU A 330 16.03 0.14 -7.68
C GLU A 330 16.43 -0.90 -8.74
N PRO A 331 17.32 -0.58 -9.70
CA PRO A 331 17.54 -1.42 -10.87
C PRO A 331 17.92 -2.87 -10.58
N SER A 332 18.78 -3.12 -9.59
CA SER A 332 19.18 -4.50 -9.26
C SER A 332 18.04 -5.28 -8.57
N SER A 333 17.19 -4.60 -7.81
CA SER A 333 15.99 -5.19 -7.21
C SER A 333 14.95 -5.50 -8.27
N ILE A 334 14.77 -4.63 -9.28
CA ILE A 334 13.89 -4.86 -10.42
C ILE A 334 14.36 -6.07 -11.25
N GLU A 335 15.67 -6.17 -11.51
CA GLU A 335 16.25 -7.34 -12.18
C GLU A 335 15.95 -8.63 -11.40
N PHE A 336 16.08 -8.61 -10.07
CA PHE A 336 15.71 -9.75 -9.25
C PHE A 336 14.23 -10.11 -9.40
N CYS A 337 13.34 -9.12 -9.34
CA CYS A 337 11.90 -9.33 -9.52
C CYS A 337 11.57 -9.96 -10.88
N HIS A 338 12.31 -9.57 -11.93
CA HIS A 338 12.21 -10.18 -13.25
C HIS A 338 12.62 -11.66 -13.22
N ILE A 339 13.78 -11.97 -12.63
CA ILE A 339 14.31 -13.35 -12.52
C ILE A 339 13.36 -14.26 -11.74
N VAL A 340 12.75 -13.74 -10.65
CA VAL A 340 11.77 -14.50 -9.85
C VAL A 340 10.43 -14.66 -10.58
N GLY A 341 10.19 -13.87 -11.64
CA GLY A 341 9.00 -13.96 -12.46
C GLY A 341 7.80 -13.22 -11.87
N LEU A 342 8.02 -12.11 -11.15
CA LEU A 342 6.95 -11.21 -10.75
C LEU A 342 6.24 -10.63 -11.99
N ASN A 343 5.00 -10.17 -11.82
CA ASN A 343 4.20 -9.56 -12.89
C ASN A 343 4.49 -8.07 -13.03
N TYR A 344 4.78 -7.36 -11.93
CA TYR A 344 5.05 -5.93 -11.97
C TYR A 344 5.94 -5.45 -10.81
N VAL A 345 6.53 -4.27 -10.99
CA VAL A 345 7.16 -3.48 -9.92
C VAL A 345 6.42 -2.16 -9.74
N SER A 346 6.39 -1.63 -8.51
CA SER A 346 5.70 -0.37 -8.19
C SER A 346 6.59 0.56 -7.37
N CYS A 347 6.84 1.75 -7.92
CA CYS A 347 7.76 2.75 -7.36
C CYS A 347 7.13 4.15 -7.31
N SER A 348 7.79 5.13 -6.69
CA SER A 348 7.30 6.52 -6.72
C SER A 348 7.20 7.07 -8.15
N PRO A 349 6.33 8.08 -8.42
CA PRO A 349 6.04 8.55 -9.78
C PRO A 349 7.28 8.89 -10.60
N TYR A 350 8.23 9.62 -10.00
CA TYR A 350 9.46 10.05 -10.69
C TYR A 350 10.47 8.93 -10.95
N ARG A 351 10.30 7.75 -10.32
CA ARG A 351 11.14 6.56 -10.58
C ARG A 351 10.57 5.67 -11.67
N VAL A 352 9.35 5.92 -12.16
CA VAL A 352 8.71 5.14 -13.22
C VAL A 352 9.59 5.04 -14.49
N PRO A 353 10.20 6.14 -15.01
CA PRO A 353 11.08 6.04 -16.18
C PRO A 353 12.31 5.15 -15.94
N VAL A 354 12.91 5.26 -14.75
CA VAL A 354 14.06 4.43 -14.36
C VAL A 354 13.65 2.96 -14.26
N ALA A 355 12.48 2.68 -13.68
CA ALA A 355 11.97 1.33 -13.54
C ALA A 355 11.65 0.68 -14.90
N ARG A 356 11.08 1.44 -15.86
CA ARG A 356 10.88 1.00 -17.25
C ARG A 356 12.19 0.56 -17.90
N LEU A 357 13.21 1.41 -17.84
CA LEU A 357 14.52 1.11 -18.41
C LEU A 357 15.20 -0.09 -17.72
N ALA A 358 15.17 -0.13 -16.38
CA ALA A 358 15.73 -1.23 -15.61
C ALA A 358 15.05 -2.57 -15.91
N ALA A 359 13.73 -2.58 -16.08
CA ALA A 359 12.98 -3.78 -16.44
C ALA A 359 13.32 -4.28 -17.85
N ALA A 360 13.54 -3.37 -18.82
CA ALA A 360 14.01 -3.74 -20.15
C ALA A 360 15.43 -4.32 -20.10
N HIS A 361 16.34 -3.67 -19.37
CA HIS A 361 17.71 -4.17 -19.17
C HIS A 361 17.73 -5.55 -18.50
N ALA A 362 16.82 -5.79 -17.55
CA ALA A 362 16.70 -7.10 -16.91
C ALA A 362 16.36 -8.21 -17.93
N VAL A 363 15.47 -7.93 -18.90
CA VAL A 363 15.17 -8.86 -19.99
C VAL A 363 16.40 -9.05 -20.89
N LEU A 364 17.04 -7.97 -21.35
CA LEU A 364 18.19 -8.08 -22.25
C LEU A 364 19.39 -8.84 -21.65
N LYS A 365 19.54 -8.77 -20.33
CA LYS A 365 20.64 -9.43 -19.63
C LYS A 365 20.36 -10.90 -19.29
N ASN A 366 19.08 -11.30 -19.18
CA ASN A 366 18.67 -12.61 -18.68
C ASN A 366 17.78 -13.40 -19.67
N GLY A 367 17.58 -12.86 -20.88
CA GLY A 367 16.62 -13.35 -21.88
C GLY A 367 17.25 -14.00 -23.10
#